data_AF-A0A0D3J4R2-F1
#
_entry.id   AF-A0A0D3J4R2-F1
#
_cell.length_a   1.000
_cell.length_b   1.000
_cell.length_c   1.000
_cell.angle_alpha   90.00
_cell.angle_beta   90.00
_cell.angle_gamma   90.00
#
_symmetry.space_group_name_H-M   'P 1'
#
loop_
_entity.id
_entity.type
_entity.pdbx_description
1 polymer ?
#
loop_
_entity_poly.entity_id
_entity_poly.type
_entity_poly.pdbx_seq_one_letter_code
_entity_poly.pdbx_strand_id
1 'polypeptide(L)'
;MESALEPSFFNGEVPVTLKYTDREDRRATITAAAGGMARQRVLNLQLTDEADAYLLYSLHLSEDDFHALKTEQSLLVDFATFPGKLVELLRQCQACAAEEQPRFVAELSVGDSAASSSAGKPPTLERWRAEGESFQAELSESRSAHREAESRAAALAAQLHESRLATREATHRLEGAEQEAALLREQTAELRRENSGLAAANHALEKAAGASRIEVAALSASTADKDALVAKTSSLLEAAADARRYEWGRGIATRLV
;
A
#
# COMPACT_ATOMS: atom_id res chain seq x y z
N MET A 1 -37.28 -19.28 -32.68
CA MET A 1 -36.10 -19.81 -33.38
C MET A 1 -34.88 -19.08 -32.82
N GLU A 2 -34.43 -19.49 -31.65
CA GLU A 2 -33.30 -18.82 -30.98
C GLU A 2 -32.42 -19.93 -30.43
N SER A 3 -31.59 -20.50 -31.31
CA SER A 3 -30.55 -21.44 -30.90
C SER A 3 -29.32 -20.60 -30.60
N ALA A 4 -29.34 -19.93 -29.45
CA ALA A 4 -28.17 -19.32 -28.86
C ALA A 4 -27.23 -20.46 -28.47
N LEU A 5 -26.20 -20.69 -29.28
CA LEU A 5 -25.07 -21.52 -28.89
C LEU A 5 -24.35 -20.77 -27.77
N GLU A 6 -24.68 -21.10 -26.53
CA GLU A 6 -23.86 -20.73 -25.38
C GLU A 6 -22.40 -21.10 -25.68
N PRO A 7 -21.41 -20.30 -25.26
CA PRO A 7 -20.03 -20.74 -25.31
C PRO A 7 -19.95 -22.00 -24.45
N SER A 8 -19.86 -23.18 -25.10
CA SER A 8 -19.66 -24.45 -24.43
C SER A 8 -18.23 -24.46 -23.91
N PHE A 9 -18.02 -23.76 -22.80
CA PHE A 9 -16.79 -23.75 -22.03
C PHE A 9 -16.89 -24.94 -21.07
N PHE A 10 -16.23 -26.03 -21.43
CA PHE A 10 -15.97 -27.12 -20.51
C PHE A 10 -14.56 -26.93 -19.98
N ASN A 11 -14.43 -26.96 -18.67
CA ASN A 11 -13.15 -27.09 -18.00
C ASN A 11 -13.32 -28.13 -16.90
N GLY A 12 -12.61 -29.23 -17.00
CA GLY A 12 -12.69 -30.30 -16.01
C GLY A 12 -11.57 -31.32 -16.15
N GLU A 13 -11.26 -31.96 -15.03
CA GLU A 13 -10.28 -33.04 -14.94
C GLU A 13 -10.87 -34.34 -15.49
N VAL A 14 -10.24 -34.95 -16.48
CA VAL A 14 -10.69 -36.19 -17.10
C VAL A 14 -9.57 -37.22 -16.98
N PRO A 15 -9.84 -38.44 -16.47
CA PRO A 15 -8.84 -39.51 -16.48
C PRO A 15 -8.63 -39.99 -17.91
N VAL A 16 -7.40 -39.84 -18.41
CA VAL A 16 -6.99 -40.25 -19.76
C VAL A 16 -5.89 -41.29 -19.65
N THR A 17 -5.99 -42.34 -20.46
CA THR A 17 -4.89 -43.30 -20.66
C THR A 17 -4.04 -42.83 -21.84
N LEU A 18 -2.82 -42.38 -21.56
CA LEU A 18 -1.82 -41.99 -22.54
C LEU A 18 -1.10 -43.24 -23.03
N LYS A 19 -1.32 -43.62 -24.28
CA LYS A 19 -0.58 -44.71 -24.92
C LYS A 19 0.54 -44.13 -25.76
N TYR A 20 1.77 -44.55 -25.52
CA TYR A 20 2.92 -44.15 -26.30
C TYR A 20 3.40 -45.32 -27.15
N THR A 21 3.93 -45.06 -28.34
CA THR A 21 4.52 -46.13 -29.18
C THR A 21 5.75 -46.77 -28.53
N ASP A 22 6.51 -45.98 -27.76
CA ASP A 22 7.82 -46.38 -27.21
C ASP A 22 7.86 -46.39 -25.66
N ARG A 23 6.74 -46.16 -24.97
CA ARG A 23 6.65 -46.15 -23.51
C ARG A 23 5.43 -46.90 -23.00
N GLU A 24 5.49 -47.35 -21.76
CA GLU A 24 4.33 -47.96 -21.09
C GLU A 24 3.17 -46.96 -20.97
N ASP A 25 1.95 -47.49 -21.08
CA ASP A 25 0.72 -46.73 -20.96
C ASP A 25 0.66 -46.02 -19.60
N ARG A 26 0.47 -44.70 -19.62
CA ARG A 26 0.37 -43.89 -18.41
C ARG A 26 -1.07 -43.44 -18.22
N ARG A 27 -1.68 -43.79 -17.09
CA ARG A 27 -2.94 -43.16 -16.65
C ARG A 27 -2.61 -41.83 -15.98
N ALA A 28 -3.18 -40.75 -16.50
CA ALA A 28 -3.04 -39.41 -15.96
C ALA A 28 -4.41 -38.73 -15.88
N THR A 29 -4.57 -37.87 -14.89
CA THR A 29 -5.74 -36.99 -14.80
C THR A 29 -5.38 -35.70 -15.53
N ILE A 30 -6.01 -35.46 -16.68
CA ILE A 30 -5.69 -34.33 -17.55
C ILE A 30 -6.82 -33.32 -17.48
N THR A 31 -6.49 -32.05 -17.31
CA THR A 31 -7.43 -30.94 -17.39
C THR A 31 -7.79 -30.70 -18.85
N ALA A 32 -9.04 -30.97 -19.21
CA ALA A 32 -9.58 -30.76 -20.53
C ALA A 32 -10.38 -29.44 -20.55
N ALA A 33 -9.90 -28.49 -21.35
CA ALA A 33 -10.56 -27.22 -21.62
C ALA A 33 -11.10 -27.22 -23.05
N ALA A 34 -12.41 -27.37 -23.23
CA ALA A 34 -13.07 -27.20 -24.51
C ALA A 34 -13.78 -25.84 -24.54
N GLY A 35 -13.52 -25.02 -25.55
CA GLY A 35 -14.12 -23.72 -25.69
C GLY A 35 -14.31 -23.38 -27.17
N GLY A 36 -15.49 -22.89 -27.52
CA GLY A 36 -15.79 -22.41 -28.86
C GLY A 36 -16.24 -20.95 -28.82
N MET A 37 -15.67 -20.11 -29.68
CA MET A 37 -16.23 -18.78 -29.93
C MET A 37 -17.35 -18.90 -30.97
N ALA A 38 -18.60 -18.70 -30.55
CA ALA A 38 -19.78 -18.78 -31.42
C ALA A 38 -19.67 -17.88 -32.68
N ARG A 39 -18.93 -16.77 -32.60
CA ARG A 39 -18.69 -15.84 -33.71
C ARG A 39 -17.66 -16.32 -34.73
N GLN A 40 -16.73 -17.18 -34.34
CA GLN A 40 -15.64 -17.65 -35.21
C GLN A 40 -15.90 -19.02 -35.81
N ARG A 41 -16.93 -19.75 -35.33
CA ARG A 41 -17.22 -21.14 -35.74
C ARG A 41 -15.96 -22.03 -35.71
N VAL A 42 -15.21 -21.88 -34.61
CA VAL A 42 -14.03 -22.70 -34.30
C VAL A 42 -14.23 -23.32 -32.93
N LEU A 43 -13.97 -24.62 -32.83
CA LEU A 43 -13.87 -25.37 -31.59
C LEU A 43 -12.39 -25.50 -31.21
N ASN A 44 -12.04 -25.06 -30.00
CA ASN A 44 -10.73 -25.25 -29.41
C ASN A 44 -10.85 -26.27 -28.28
N LEU A 45 -10.02 -27.31 -28.30
CA LEU A 45 -9.90 -28.27 -27.20
C LEU A 45 -8.44 -28.34 -26.77
N GLN A 46 -8.17 -28.02 -25.51
CA GLN A 46 -6.85 -28.03 -24.90
C GLN A 46 -6.81 -29.08 -23.79
N LEU A 47 -5.74 -29.87 -23.77
CA LEU A 47 -5.47 -30.90 -22.78
C LEU A 47 -4.15 -30.55 -22.09
N THR A 48 -4.20 -30.37 -20.77
CA THR A 48 -3.04 -30.00 -19.93
C THR A 48 -2.98 -30.85 -18.67
N ASP A 49 -1.80 -31.26 -18.21
CA ASP A 49 -1.61 -32.02 -16.96
C ASP A 49 -0.97 -31.13 -15.88
N GLU A 50 -1.54 -31.12 -14.68
CA GLU A 50 -0.97 -30.38 -13.54
C GLU A 50 0.35 -30.99 -13.05
N ALA A 51 0.56 -32.29 -13.26
CA ALA A 51 1.78 -33.00 -12.88
C ALA A 51 2.90 -32.87 -13.93
N ASP A 52 2.60 -32.42 -15.14
CA ASP A 52 3.56 -32.25 -16.24
C ASP A 52 3.33 -30.94 -16.99
N ALA A 53 4.09 -29.91 -16.62
CA ALA A 53 4.02 -28.58 -17.22
C ALA A 53 4.40 -28.55 -18.72
N TYR A 54 4.94 -29.64 -19.28
CA TYR A 54 5.26 -29.75 -20.71
C TYR A 54 4.17 -30.48 -21.51
N LEU A 55 3.18 -31.09 -20.86
CA LEU A 55 2.09 -31.79 -21.53
C LEU A 55 1.00 -30.79 -21.95
N LEU A 56 1.01 -30.39 -23.23
CA LEU A 56 -0.03 -29.58 -23.85
C LEU A 56 -0.41 -30.17 -25.22
N TYR A 57 -1.66 -30.59 -25.37
CA TYR A 57 -2.24 -30.88 -26.69
C TYR A 57 -3.36 -29.89 -26.98
N SER A 58 -3.34 -29.30 -28.17
CA SER A 58 -4.37 -28.37 -28.61
C SER A 58 -4.94 -28.84 -29.95
N LEU A 59 -6.26 -28.91 -30.02
CA LEU A 59 -7.02 -29.20 -31.21
C LEU A 59 -7.80 -27.94 -31.59
N HIS A 60 -7.62 -27.49 -32.83
CA HIS A 60 -8.36 -26.38 -33.43
C HIS A 60 -9.17 -26.95 -34.59
N LEU A 61 -10.50 -26.91 -34.49
CA LEU A 61 -11.42 -27.42 -35.50
C LEU A 61 -12.31 -26.28 -36.00
N SER A 62 -12.12 -25.89 -37.25
CA SER A 62 -13.04 -24.99 -37.96
C SER A 62 -14.28 -25.75 -38.46
N GLU A 63 -15.32 -25.02 -38.85
CA GLU A 63 -16.51 -25.61 -39.48
C GLU A 63 -16.18 -26.33 -40.80
N ASP A 64 -15.25 -25.78 -41.59
CA ASP A 64 -14.83 -26.38 -42.86
C ASP A 64 -14.09 -27.71 -42.63
N ASP A 65 -13.19 -27.75 -41.64
CA ASP A 65 -12.46 -28.98 -41.26
C ASP A 65 -13.39 -30.03 -40.65
N PHE A 66 -14.44 -29.59 -39.95
CA PHE A 66 -15.44 -30.49 -39.40
C PHE A 66 -16.18 -31.29 -40.48
N HIS A 67 -16.35 -30.77 -41.70
CA HIS A 67 -16.96 -31.54 -42.79
C HIS A 67 -16.11 -32.76 -43.20
N ALA A 68 -14.78 -32.59 -43.22
CA ALA A 68 -13.86 -33.69 -43.48
C ALA A 68 -13.91 -34.72 -42.34
N LEU A 69 -13.81 -34.24 -41.09
CA LEU A 69 -13.89 -35.09 -39.89
C LEU A 69 -15.21 -35.85 -39.79
N LYS A 70 -16.33 -35.19 -40.12
CA LYS A 70 -17.67 -35.78 -40.11
C LYS A 70 -17.76 -36.97 -41.06
N THR A 71 -17.12 -36.87 -42.22
CA THR A 71 -17.10 -37.93 -43.23
C THR A 71 -16.17 -39.06 -42.82
N GLU A 72 -14.98 -38.73 -42.32
CA GLU A 72 -13.97 -39.72 -41.91
C GLU A 72 -14.42 -40.54 -40.68
N GLN A 73 -14.98 -39.87 -39.67
CA GLN A 73 -15.42 -40.48 -38.41
C GLN A 73 -16.91 -40.84 -38.42
N SER A 74 -17.58 -40.73 -39.58
CA SER A 74 -19.01 -41.04 -39.75
C SER A 74 -19.92 -40.39 -38.69
N LEU A 75 -19.63 -39.14 -38.34
CA LEU A 75 -20.35 -38.41 -37.29
C LEU A 75 -21.74 -38.00 -37.81
N LEU A 76 -22.78 -38.30 -37.01
CA LEU A 76 -24.17 -37.96 -37.36
C LEU A 76 -24.58 -36.54 -36.92
N VAL A 77 -23.70 -35.84 -36.22
CA VAL A 77 -23.97 -34.51 -35.65
C VAL A 77 -23.53 -33.39 -36.59
N ASP A 78 -24.09 -32.19 -36.41
CA ASP A 78 -23.64 -30.98 -37.08
C ASP A 78 -22.59 -30.24 -36.24
N PHE A 79 -21.89 -29.27 -36.82
CA PHE A 79 -20.84 -28.53 -36.13
C PHE A 79 -21.38 -27.79 -34.89
N ALA A 80 -22.62 -27.31 -34.95
CA ALA A 80 -23.27 -26.61 -33.85
C ALA A 80 -23.53 -27.52 -32.63
N THR A 81 -23.92 -28.79 -32.84
CA THR A 81 -24.22 -29.74 -31.77
C THR A 81 -23.03 -30.57 -31.32
N PHE A 82 -21.96 -30.65 -32.13
CA PHE A 82 -20.77 -31.43 -31.84
C PHE A 82 -20.05 -31.02 -30.53
N PRO A 83 -19.76 -29.74 -30.24
CA PRO A 83 -19.16 -29.33 -28.97
C PRO A 83 -19.97 -29.80 -27.76
N GLY A 84 -21.31 -29.65 -27.80
CA GLY A 84 -22.18 -30.10 -26.72
C GLY A 84 -22.10 -31.60 -26.48
N LYS A 85 -22.05 -32.40 -27.55
CA LYS A 85 -21.89 -33.86 -27.46
C LYS A 85 -20.52 -34.29 -26.97
N LEU A 86 -19.48 -33.58 -27.36
CA LEU A 86 -18.12 -33.80 -26.86
C LEU A 86 -18.04 -33.52 -25.35
N VAL A 87 -18.61 -32.41 -24.88
CA VAL A 87 -18.69 -32.11 -23.44
C VAL A 87 -19.47 -33.18 -22.68
N GLU A 88 -20.57 -33.68 -23.25
CA GLU A 88 -21.38 -34.75 -22.65
C GLU A 88 -20.57 -36.05 -22.47
N LEU A 89 -19.79 -36.44 -23.48
CA LEU A 89 -18.90 -37.61 -23.41
C LEU A 89 -17.77 -37.42 -22.40
N LEU A 90 -17.14 -36.23 -22.37
CA LEU A 90 -16.09 -35.93 -21.38
C LEU A 90 -16.65 -36.03 -19.95
N ARG A 91 -17.85 -35.52 -19.70
CA ARG A 91 -18.54 -35.66 -18.40
C ARG A 91 -18.86 -37.12 -18.07
N GLN A 92 -19.20 -37.96 -19.05
CA GLN A 92 -19.40 -39.40 -18.83
C GLN A 92 -18.09 -40.10 -18.47
N CYS A 93 -16.98 -39.75 -19.11
CA CYS A 93 -15.65 -40.24 -18.73
C CYS A 93 -15.26 -39.83 -17.31
N GLN A 94 -15.63 -38.61 -16.88
CA GLN A 94 -15.45 -38.16 -15.49
C GLN A 94 -16.28 -38.96 -14.49
N ALA A 95 -17.56 -39.19 -14.79
CA ALA A 95 -18.48 -39.90 -13.90
C ALA A 95 -18.10 -41.38 -13.74
N CYS A 96 -17.64 -42.02 -14.81
CA CYS A 96 -17.22 -43.42 -14.79
C CYS A 96 -15.80 -43.64 -14.21
N ALA A 97 -15.07 -42.58 -13.87
CA ALA A 97 -13.70 -42.65 -13.33
C ALA A 97 -13.58 -43.49 -12.04
N ALA A 98 -14.66 -43.58 -11.26
CA ALA A 98 -14.71 -44.26 -9.97
C ALA A 98 -15.22 -45.72 -10.03
N GLU A 99 -15.64 -46.20 -11.21
CA GLU A 99 -16.17 -47.56 -11.38
C GLU A 99 -15.05 -48.56 -11.70
N GLU A 100 -15.10 -49.78 -11.13
CA GLU A 100 -14.09 -50.83 -11.37
C GLU A 100 -14.03 -51.32 -12.83
N GLN A 101 -15.08 -51.07 -13.63
CA GLN A 101 -15.11 -51.27 -15.09
C GLN A 101 -15.77 -50.06 -15.78
N PRO A 102 -15.00 -49.01 -16.12
CA PRO A 102 -15.56 -47.83 -16.76
C PRO A 102 -16.10 -48.16 -18.14
N ARG A 103 -17.39 -47.88 -18.37
CA ARG A 103 -18.04 -48.03 -19.69
C ARG A 103 -17.53 -47.02 -20.72
N PHE A 104 -17.05 -45.87 -20.24
CA PHE A 104 -16.50 -44.80 -21.04
C PHE A 104 -15.06 -44.52 -20.59
N VAL A 105 -14.12 -44.64 -21.52
CA VAL A 105 -12.69 -44.44 -21.27
C VAL A 105 -12.15 -43.46 -22.30
N ALA A 106 -11.43 -42.44 -21.83
CA ALA A 106 -10.66 -41.56 -22.70
C ALA A 106 -9.25 -42.14 -22.90
N GLU A 107 -8.89 -42.34 -24.16
CA GLU A 107 -7.57 -42.83 -24.56
C GLU A 107 -6.94 -41.85 -25.53
N LEU A 108 -5.70 -41.44 -25.24
CA LEU A 108 -4.91 -40.60 -26.13
C LEU A 108 -3.69 -41.40 -26.59
N SER A 109 -3.73 -41.84 -27.85
CA SER A 109 -2.62 -42.53 -28.49
C SER A 109 -1.65 -41.51 -29.08
N VAL A 110 -0.52 -41.35 -28.41
CA VAL A 110 0.61 -40.52 -28.84
C VAL A 110 1.52 -41.41 -29.69
N GLY A 111 1.19 -41.50 -30.97
CA GLY A 111 2.04 -42.11 -31.99
C GLY A 111 2.67 -41.05 -32.88
N ASP A 112 3.92 -41.27 -33.28
CA ASP A 112 4.51 -40.52 -34.39
C ASP A 112 3.70 -40.88 -35.64
N SER A 113 2.73 -40.04 -36.01
CA SER A 113 1.91 -40.24 -37.21
C SER A 113 2.76 -39.89 -38.44
N ALA A 114 3.77 -40.73 -38.67
CA ALA A 114 4.67 -40.71 -39.81
C ALA A 114 4.79 -42.11 -40.43
N ALA A 115 3.77 -42.97 -40.32
CA ALA A 115 3.77 -44.24 -41.07
C ALA A 115 2.39 -44.90 -41.16
N SER A 116 1.55 -44.46 -42.11
CA SER A 116 0.76 -45.39 -42.94
C SER A 116 0.15 -44.66 -44.14
N SER A 117 0.90 -44.62 -45.24
CA SER A 117 0.34 -44.82 -46.59
C SER A 117 1.49 -44.93 -47.60
N SER A 118 1.41 -46.01 -48.37
CA SER A 118 2.28 -46.37 -49.47
C SER A 118 2.36 -45.28 -50.54
N ALA A 119 3.56 -45.12 -51.10
CA ALA A 119 3.83 -44.76 -52.50
C ALA A 119 3.01 -43.60 -53.10
N GLY A 120 3.49 -42.39 -52.87
CA GLY A 120 3.18 -41.22 -53.68
C GLY A 120 3.95 -40.06 -53.09
N LYS A 121 4.88 -39.46 -53.84
CA LYS A 121 5.58 -38.25 -53.40
C LYS A 121 4.48 -37.20 -53.10
N PRO A 122 4.22 -36.83 -51.83
CA PRO A 122 3.13 -35.91 -51.56
C PRO A 122 3.62 -34.50 -51.91
N PRO A 123 2.85 -33.68 -52.62
CA PRO A 123 3.16 -32.27 -52.86
C PRO A 123 3.03 -31.41 -51.57
N THR A 124 3.32 -31.97 -50.40
CA THR A 124 2.86 -31.47 -49.09
C THR A 124 3.97 -31.45 -48.03
N LEU A 125 5.09 -32.16 -48.20
CA LEU A 125 6.16 -32.24 -47.19
C LEU A 125 6.87 -30.90 -46.95
N GLU A 126 7.04 -30.09 -48.00
CA GLU A 126 7.51 -28.71 -47.91
C GLU A 126 6.51 -27.82 -47.16
N ARG A 127 5.20 -28.08 -47.34
CA ARG A 127 4.14 -27.32 -46.69
C ARG A 127 4.06 -27.61 -45.19
N TRP A 128 4.21 -28.88 -44.77
CA TRP A 128 4.33 -29.25 -43.35
C TRP A 128 5.61 -28.72 -42.71
N ARG A 129 6.72 -28.65 -43.47
CA ARG A 129 7.96 -28.00 -43.01
C ARG A 129 7.77 -26.49 -42.83
N ALA A 130 7.15 -25.82 -43.80
CA ALA A 130 6.85 -24.40 -43.74
C ALA A 130 5.84 -24.08 -42.61
N GLU A 131 4.83 -24.92 -42.41
CA GLU A 131 3.88 -24.80 -41.29
C GLU A 131 4.60 -25.02 -39.94
N GLY A 132 5.50 -26.00 -39.84
CA GLY A 132 6.33 -26.21 -38.64
C GLY A 132 7.32 -25.07 -38.35
N GLU A 133 7.93 -24.49 -39.39
CA GLU A 133 8.80 -23.31 -39.28
C GLU A 133 7.99 -22.06 -38.88
N SER A 134 6.78 -21.89 -39.42
CA SER A 134 5.88 -20.80 -39.02
C SER A 134 5.42 -20.93 -37.57
N PHE A 135 5.11 -22.15 -37.11
CA PHE A 135 4.74 -22.41 -35.72
C PHE A 135 5.92 -22.21 -34.78
N GLN A 136 7.13 -22.64 -35.16
CA GLN A 136 8.34 -22.35 -34.39
C GLN A 136 8.64 -20.84 -34.35
N ALA A 137 8.41 -20.12 -35.44
CA ALA A 137 8.57 -18.67 -35.47
C ALA A 137 7.56 -17.98 -34.52
N GLU A 138 6.28 -18.33 -34.58
CA GLU A 138 5.24 -17.83 -33.67
C GLU A 138 5.54 -18.18 -32.20
N LEU A 139 6.00 -19.40 -31.92
CA LEU A 139 6.39 -19.81 -30.57
C LEU A 139 7.61 -19.02 -30.07
N SER A 140 8.56 -18.72 -30.96
CA SER A 140 9.74 -17.91 -30.62
C SER A 140 9.37 -16.44 -30.36
N GLU A 141 8.43 -15.90 -31.13
CA GLU A 141 7.89 -14.54 -30.97
C GLU A 141 7.08 -14.41 -29.68
N SER A 142 6.23 -15.39 -29.39
CA SER A 142 5.48 -15.46 -28.12
C SER A 142 6.42 -15.57 -26.92
N ARG A 143 7.51 -16.35 -27.03
CA ARG A 143 8.55 -16.44 -25.98
C ARG A 143 9.32 -15.14 -25.80
N SER A 144 9.67 -14.42 -26.87
CA SER A 144 10.31 -13.10 -26.73
C SER A 144 9.37 -12.08 -26.12
N ALA A 145 8.10 -12.07 -26.53
CA ALA A 145 7.08 -11.21 -25.94
C ALA A 145 6.86 -11.50 -24.45
N HIS A 146 6.88 -12.79 -24.06
CA HIS A 146 6.82 -13.20 -22.66
C HIS A 146 8.02 -12.70 -21.86
N ARG A 147 9.25 -12.89 -22.36
CA ARG A 147 10.48 -12.38 -21.72
C ARG A 147 10.49 -10.86 -21.57
N GLU A 148 9.98 -10.14 -22.56
CA GLU A 148 9.82 -8.68 -22.49
C GLU A 148 8.74 -8.26 -21.49
N ALA A 149 7.68 -9.05 -21.34
CA ALA A 149 6.67 -8.80 -20.31
C ALA A 149 7.23 -9.07 -18.91
N GLU A 150 8.00 -10.15 -18.74
CA GLU A 150 8.70 -10.49 -17.49
C GLU A 150 9.73 -9.41 -17.10
N SER A 151 10.52 -8.91 -18.05
CA SER A 151 11.49 -7.84 -17.77
C SER A 151 10.81 -6.53 -17.38
N ARG A 152 9.69 -6.18 -18.03
CA ARG A 152 8.84 -5.05 -17.65
C ARG A 152 8.25 -5.23 -16.25
N ALA A 153 7.77 -6.43 -15.93
CA ALA A 153 7.23 -6.73 -14.60
C ALA A 153 8.31 -6.61 -13.51
N ALA A 154 9.51 -7.11 -13.76
CA ALA A 154 10.65 -6.99 -12.83
C ALA A 154 11.07 -5.53 -12.62
N ALA A 155 11.10 -4.72 -13.69
CA ALA A 155 11.41 -3.30 -13.60
C ALA A 155 10.36 -2.52 -12.76
N LEU A 156 9.07 -2.78 -12.99
CA LEU A 156 7.99 -2.19 -12.21
C LEU A 156 8.05 -2.61 -10.73
N ALA A 157 8.39 -3.87 -10.46
CA ALA A 157 8.55 -4.36 -9.08
C ALA A 157 9.71 -3.64 -8.36
N ALA A 158 10.84 -3.42 -9.05
CA ALA A 158 11.96 -2.66 -8.51
C ALA A 158 11.58 -1.21 -8.21
N GLN A 159 10.91 -0.53 -9.15
CA GLN A 159 10.43 0.84 -8.98
C GLN A 159 9.42 0.97 -7.84
N LEU A 160 8.52 -0.01 -7.68
CA LEU A 160 7.57 -0.08 -6.58
C LEU A 160 8.29 -0.26 -5.22
N HIS A 161 9.34 -1.09 -5.18
CA HIS A 161 10.13 -1.27 -3.97
C HIS A 161 10.88 0.01 -3.60
N GLU A 162 11.54 0.66 -4.56
CA GLU A 162 12.25 1.92 -4.36
C GLU A 162 11.31 3.03 -3.87
N SER A 163 10.16 3.22 -4.51
CA SER A 163 9.16 4.20 -4.06
C SER A 163 8.59 3.88 -2.67
N ARG A 164 8.41 2.60 -2.32
CA ARG A 164 8.00 2.18 -0.96
C ARG A 164 9.06 2.52 0.08
N LEU A 165 10.33 2.30 -0.22
CA LEU A 165 11.42 2.68 0.68
C LEU A 165 11.48 4.20 0.86
N ALA A 166 11.44 4.96 -0.23
CA ALA A 166 11.41 6.43 -0.19
C ALA A 166 10.22 6.95 0.65
N THR A 167 9.04 6.32 0.52
CA THR A 167 7.86 6.66 1.32
C THR A 167 8.11 6.39 2.81
N ARG A 168 8.68 5.23 3.17
CA ARG A 168 8.99 4.88 4.57
C ARG A 168 10.03 5.81 5.20
N GLU A 169 11.05 6.20 4.45
CA GLU A 169 12.02 7.17 4.94
C GLU A 169 11.39 8.55 5.15
N ALA A 170 10.54 8.99 4.21
CA ALA A 170 9.83 10.25 4.33
C ALA A 170 8.88 10.26 5.55
N THR A 171 8.17 9.15 5.82
CA THR A 171 7.30 9.06 7.00
C THR A 171 8.09 9.14 8.30
N HIS A 172 9.21 8.42 8.41
CA HIS A 172 10.06 8.49 9.61
C HIS A 172 10.67 9.90 9.81
N ARG A 173 11.05 10.59 8.73
CA ARG A 173 11.53 11.98 8.81
C ARG A 173 10.43 12.94 9.26
N LEU A 174 9.20 12.76 8.76
CA LEU A 174 8.05 13.57 9.16
C LEU A 174 7.73 13.37 10.65
N GLU A 175 7.66 12.12 11.11
CA GLU A 175 7.41 11.78 12.51
C GLU A 175 8.45 12.43 13.45
N GLY A 176 9.74 12.38 13.07
CA GLY A 176 10.80 13.05 13.82
C GLY A 176 10.61 14.57 13.89
N ALA A 177 10.33 15.21 12.75
CA ALA A 177 10.09 16.65 12.69
C ALA A 177 8.84 17.08 13.46
N GLU A 178 7.78 16.27 13.46
CA GLU A 178 6.56 16.50 14.23
C GLU A 178 6.81 16.44 15.74
N GLN A 179 7.60 15.47 16.21
CA GLN A 179 8.01 15.35 17.61
C GLN A 179 8.83 16.57 18.06
N GLU A 180 9.82 16.98 17.27
CA GLU A 180 10.60 18.18 17.56
C GLU A 180 9.74 19.44 17.60
N ALA A 181 8.82 19.58 16.64
CA ALA A 181 7.90 20.71 16.61
C ALA A 181 6.92 20.69 17.79
N ALA A 182 6.53 19.53 18.31
CA ALA A 182 5.71 19.42 19.52
C ALA A 182 6.49 19.90 20.76
N LEU A 183 7.74 19.43 20.94
CA LEU A 183 8.61 19.85 22.04
C LEU A 183 8.87 21.35 22.03
N LEU A 184 9.19 21.93 20.87
CA LEU A 184 9.43 23.38 20.73
C LEU A 184 8.17 24.20 21.05
N ARG A 185 6.98 23.71 20.69
CA ARG A 185 5.71 24.38 21.03
C ARG A 185 5.46 24.37 22.53
N GLU A 186 5.72 23.27 23.22
CA GLU A 186 5.61 23.17 24.67
C GLU A 186 6.58 24.12 25.37
N GLN A 187 7.86 24.12 24.97
CA GLN A 187 8.86 25.06 25.49
C GLN A 187 8.45 26.52 25.28
N THR A 188 7.91 26.85 24.11
CA THR A 188 7.43 28.21 23.83
C THR A 188 6.24 28.57 24.71
N ALA A 189 5.34 27.63 24.99
CA ALA A 189 4.22 27.85 25.89
C ALA A 189 4.68 28.08 27.33
N GLU A 190 5.66 27.30 27.81
CA GLU A 190 6.21 27.45 29.15
C GLU A 190 6.94 28.80 29.30
N LEU A 191 7.82 29.14 28.37
CA LEU A 191 8.52 30.43 28.37
C LEU A 191 7.55 31.62 28.32
N ARG A 192 6.43 31.51 27.60
CA ARG A 192 5.38 32.54 27.59
C ARG A 192 4.69 32.66 28.96
N ARG A 193 4.40 31.53 29.60
CA ARG A 193 3.82 31.50 30.93
C ARG A 193 4.77 32.12 31.96
N GLU A 194 6.04 31.71 31.97
CA GLU A 194 7.07 32.27 32.83
C GLU A 194 7.23 33.78 32.63
N ASN A 195 7.33 34.23 31.38
CA ASN A 195 7.47 35.65 31.07
C ASN A 195 6.25 36.47 31.55
N SER A 196 5.04 35.93 31.37
CA SER A 196 3.82 36.57 31.91
C SER A 196 3.83 36.63 33.45
N GLY A 197 4.32 35.58 34.11
CA GLY A 197 4.46 35.52 35.57
C GLY A 197 5.50 36.51 36.09
N LEU A 198 6.66 36.59 35.44
CA LEU A 198 7.71 37.56 35.75
C LEU A 198 7.22 39.00 35.54
N ALA A 199 6.48 39.28 34.47
CA ALA A 199 5.90 40.60 34.22
C ALA A 199 4.93 41.00 35.35
N ALA A 200 4.06 40.09 35.80
CA ALA A 200 3.14 40.34 36.92
C ALA A 200 3.88 40.56 38.24
N ALA A 201 4.89 39.72 38.53
CA ALA A 201 5.73 39.86 39.73
C ALA A 201 6.49 41.18 39.73
N ASN A 202 7.06 41.58 38.58
CA ASN A 202 7.77 42.84 38.45
C ASN A 202 6.83 44.03 38.69
N HIS A 203 5.63 44.02 38.10
CA HIS A 203 4.64 45.07 38.34
C HIS A 203 4.23 45.17 39.82
N ALA A 204 4.06 44.03 40.50
CA ALA A 204 3.76 44.01 41.93
C ALA A 204 4.91 44.58 42.78
N LEU A 205 6.16 44.23 42.46
CA LEU A 205 7.34 44.76 43.12
C LEU A 205 7.51 46.27 42.87
N GLU A 206 7.30 46.74 41.64
CA GLU A 206 7.34 48.17 41.30
C GLU A 206 6.27 48.95 42.09
N LYS A 207 5.05 48.41 42.21
CA LYS A 207 3.98 49.00 43.01
C LYS A 207 4.34 49.06 44.50
N ALA A 208 4.88 47.97 45.05
CA ALA A 208 5.31 47.91 46.45
C ALA A 208 6.46 48.90 46.72
N ALA A 209 7.46 48.95 45.84
CA ALA A 209 8.55 49.90 45.91
C ALA A 209 8.06 51.35 45.82
N GLY A 210 7.07 51.63 44.97
CA GLY A 210 6.40 52.92 44.90
C GLY A 210 5.71 53.31 46.21
N ALA A 211 4.98 52.38 46.83
CA ALA A 211 4.33 52.61 48.12
C ALA A 211 5.36 52.89 49.24
N SER A 212 6.42 52.07 49.34
CA SER A 212 7.48 52.30 50.32
C SER A 212 8.21 53.64 50.10
N ARG A 213 8.41 54.07 48.84
CA ARG A 213 8.98 55.41 48.56
C ARG A 213 8.10 56.54 49.07
N ILE A 214 6.78 56.44 48.90
CA ILE A 214 5.82 57.43 49.40
C ILE A 214 5.85 57.45 50.94
N GLU A 215 5.85 56.27 51.58
CA GLU A 215 5.91 56.16 53.04
C GLU A 215 7.21 56.75 53.61
N VAL A 216 8.36 56.43 53.02
CA VAL A 216 9.65 57.01 53.40
C VAL A 216 9.62 58.54 53.26
N ALA A 217 9.08 59.07 52.16
CA ALA A 217 8.96 60.51 51.97
C ALA A 217 8.08 61.16 53.06
N ALA A 218 6.93 60.57 53.37
CA ALA A 218 6.02 61.06 54.40
C ALA A 218 6.67 61.02 55.80
N LEU A 219 7.34 59.92 56.15
CA LEU A 219 8.06 59.80 57.42
C LEU A 219 9.21 60.80 57.50
N SER A 220 9.98 60.97 56.42
CA SER A 220 11.07 61.95 56.39
C SER A 220 10.59 63.40 56.55
N ALA A 221 9.43 63.75 55.98
CA ALA A 221 8.82 65.05 56.17
C ALA A 221 8.36 65.24 57.62
N SER A 222 7.72 64.22 58.21
CA SER A 222 7.31 64.26 59.60
C SER A 222 8.48 64.37 60.58
N THR A 223 9.61 63.71 60.32
CA THR A 223 10.82 63.86 61.14
C THR A 223 11.41 65.25 60.99
N ALA A 224 11.47 65.80 59.77
CA ALA A 224 11.95 67.17 59.55
C ALA A 224 11.08 68.21 60.29
N ASP A 225 9.75 68.06 60.27
CA ASP A 225 8.83 68.92 61.02
C ASP A 225 9.05 68.81 62.54
N LYS A 226 9.23 67.59 63.06
CA LYS A 226 9.55 67.35 64.48
C LYS A 226 10.90 67.97 64.86
N ASP A 227 11.93 67.82 64.04
CA ASP A 227 13.26 68.40 64.26
C ASP A 227 13.19 69.94 64.30
N ALA A 228 12.43 70.55 63.39
CA ALA A 228 12.19 71.99 63.40
C ALA A 228 11.47 72.47 64.67
N LEU A 229 10.49 71.71 65.16
CA LEU A 229 9.81 72.01 66.42
C LEU A 229 10.76 71.89 67.63
N VAL A 230 11.59 70.85 67.67
CA VAL A 230 12.61 70.66 68.72
C VAL A 230 13.60 71.81 68.71
N ALA A 231 14.11 72.20 67.54
CA ALA A 231 15.02 73.35 67.41
C ALA A 231 14.37 74.65 67.92
N LYS A 232 13.11 74.91 67.56
CA LYS A 232 12.37 76.10 68.02
C LYS A 232 12.13 76.08 69.54
N THR A 233 11.74 74.93 70.09
CA THR A 233 11.52 74.79 71.55
C THR A 233 12.82 74.92 72.33
N SER A 234 13.93 74.37 71.85
CA SER A 234 15.27 74.57 72.43
C SER A 234 15.64 76.06 72.46
N SER A 235 15.48 76.76 71.33
CA SER A 235 15.78 78.20 71.25
C SER A 235 14.92 79.04 72.20
N LEU A 236 13.62 78.73 72.34
CA LEU A 236 12.74 79.41 73.29
C LEU A 236 13.14 79.14 74.75
N LEU A 237 13.56 77.91 75.07
CA LEU A 237 14.05 77.56 76.41
C LEU A 237 15.36 78.28 76.73
N GLU A 238 16.28 78.38 75.78
CA GLU A 238 17.51 79.16 75.93
C GLU A 238 17.20 80.64 76.16
N ALA A 239 16.34 81.24 75.34
CA ALA A 239 15.91 82.63 75.51
C ALA A 239 15.23 82.87 76.87
N ALA A 240 14.40 81.93 77.33
CA ALA A 240 13.76 82.01 78.65
C ALA A 240 14.79 81.86 79.80
N ALA A 241 15.78 80.98 79.66
CA ALA A 241 16.86 80.81 80.62
C ALA A 241 17.73 82.08 80.71
N ASP A 242 18.04 82.70 79.57
CA ASP A 242 18.79 83.96 79.50
C ASP A 242 18.01 85.14 80.08
N ALA A 243 16.71 85.24 79.82
CA ALA A 243 15.84 86.23 80.43
C ALA A 243 15.83 86.09 81.97
N ARG A 244 15.69 84.87 82.50
CA ARG A 244 15.77 84.61 83.94
C ARG A 244 17.13 84.99 84.52
N ARG A 245 18.23 84.66 83.84
CA ARG A 245 19.59 85.07 84.25
C ARG A 245 19.72 86.59 84.31
N TYR A 246 19.18 87.29 83.32
CA TYR A 246 19.19 88.75 83.27
C TYR A 246 18.34 89.39 84.37
N GLU A 247 17.14 88.85 84.66
CA GLU A 247 16.29 89.28 85.78
C GLU A 247 16.94 89.05 87.14
N TRP A 248 17.56 87.89 87.36
CA TRP A 248 18.34 87.61 88.58
C TRP A 248 19.51 88.57 88.73
N GLY A 249 20.26 88.84 87.65
CA GLY A 249 21.34 89.82 87.66
C GLY A 249 20.87 91.23 88.02
N ARG A 250 19.72 91.68 87.47
CA ARG A 250 19.11 92.96 87.84
C ARG A 250 18.63 92.98 89.29
N GLY A 251 17.97 91.93 89.76
CA GLY A 251 17.46 91.81 91.14
C GLY A 251 18.58 91.87 92.19
N ILE A 252 19.73 91.25 91.90
CA ILE A 252 20.94 91.35 92.73
C ILE A 252 21.49 92.78 92.69
N ALA A 253 21.60 93.40 91.52
CA ALA A 253 22.09 94.78 91.39
C ALA A 253 21.19 95.81 92.11
N THR A 254 19.87 95.62 92.11
CA THR A 254 18.93 96.49 92.85
C THR A 254 18.91 96.28 94.37
N ARG A 255 19.46 95.17 94.88
CA ARG A 255 19.58 94.89 96.33
C ARG A 255 20.92 95.33 96.94
N LEU A 256 21.87 95.76 96.11
CA LEU A 256 23.24 96.16 96.49
C LEU A 256 23.45 97.68 96.55
N VAL A 257 22.36 98.46 96.46
CA VAL A 257 22.29 99.90 96.72
C VAL A 257 21.41 100.13 97.94
#